data_AF-A0A370B3W1-F1
#
_entry.id   AF-A0A370B3W1-F1
#
_cell.length_a   1.000
_cell.length_b   1.000
_cell.length_c   1.000
_cell.angle_alpha   90.00
_cell.angle_beta   90.00
_cell.angle_gamma   90.00
#
_symmetry.space_group_name_H-M   'P 1'
#
loop_
_entity.id
_entity.type
_entity.pdbx_description
1 polymer ?
#
loop_
_entity_poly.entity_id
_entity_poly.type
_entity_poly.pdbx_seq_one_letter_code
_entity_poly.pdbx_strand_id
1 'polypeptide(L)'
;MTTALAPAIRAAIDEAAALTRVRPSPTELAEVADRLRAHIDALLPAAEEDAGRLWRGGVDWISRRGHLDRIRDRRHSDLAVGPRAARLAVADLRRDCEWLLERYGRADGEAG
;
A
#
# COMPACT_ATOMS: atom_id res chain seq x y z
N MET A 1 -15.01 -14.56 4.95
CA MET A 1 -15.36 -13.73 3.76
C MET A 1 -14.19 -12.79 3.43
N THR A 2 -13.04 -13.33 2.99
CA THR A 2 -11.80 -12.53 2.79
C THR A 2 -11.22 -12.65 1.37
N THR A 3 -11.80 -13.48 0.52
CA THR A 3 -11.33 -13.75 -0.85
C THR A 3 -11.58 -12.57 -1.83
N ALA A 4 -12.37 -11.57 -1.44
CA ALA A 4 -12.74 -10.43 -2.30
C ALA A 4 -11.81 -9.21 -2.19
N LEU A 5 -10.86 -9.19 -1.26
CA LEU A 5 -9.97 -8.04 -1.05
C LEU A 5 -8.92 -7.92 -2.17
N ALA A 6 -8.28 -9.01 -2.55
CA ALA A 6 -7.23 -9.02 -3.57
C ALA A 6 -7.65 -8.42 -4.94
N PRO A 7 -8.81 -8.78 -5.53
CA PRO A 7 -9.24 -8.17 -6.79
C PRO A 7 -9.58 -6.68 -6.67
N ALA A 8 -10.16 -6.25 -5.53
CA ALA A 8 -10.45 -4.84 -5.29
C ALA A 8 -9.16 -4.00 -5.17
N ILE A 9 -8.16 -4.52 -4.43
CA ILE A 9 -6.84 -3.89 -4.29
C ILE A 9 -6.15 -3.79 -5.66
N ARG A 10 -6.21 -4.86 -6.47
CA ARG A 10 -5.64 -4.87 -7.83
C ARG A 10 -6.29 -3.83 -8.73
N ALA A 11 -7.61 -3.73 -8.71
CA ALA A 11 -8.34 -2.72 -9.48
C ALA A 11 -7.94 -1.29 -9.09
N ALA A 12 -7.78 -1.00 -7.79
CA ALA A 12 -7.30 0.30 -7.32
C ALA A 12 -5.85 0.60 -7.75
N ILE A 13 -4.97 -0.43 -7.76
CA ILE A 13 -3.60 -0.31 -8.26
C ILE A 13 -3.59 0.03 -9.76
N ASP A 14 -4.39 -0.67 -10.56
CA ASP A 14 -4.49 -0.46 -12.01
C ASP A 14 -5.06 0.93 -12.34
N GLU A 15 -6.07 1.37 -11.61
CA GLU A 15 -6.64 2.71 -11.74
C GLU A 15 -5.61 3.79 -11.40
N ALA A 16 -4.88 3.65 -10.29
CA ALA A 16 -3.80 4.57 -9.93
C ALA A 16 -2.70 4.61 -11.01
N ALA A 17 -2.35 3.45 -11.58
CA ALA A 17 -1.41 3.35 -12.68
C ALA A 17 -1.92 4.08 -13.95
N ALA A 18 -3.22 4.01 -14.24
CA ALA A 18 -3.83 4.74 -15.35
C ALA A 18 -3.84 6.25 -15.10
N LEU A 19 -4.27 6.69 -13.91
CA LEU A 19 -4.35 8.12 -13.54
C LEU A 19 -2.99 8.81 -13.55
N THR A 20 -1.92 8.11 -13.18
CA THR A 20 -0.55 8.69 -13.24
C THR A 20 -0.03 8.93 -14.67
N ARG A 21 -0.62 8.30 -15.69
CA ARG A 21 -0.25 8.47 -17.12
C ARG A 21 -0.99 9.60 -17.82
N VAL A 22 -2.07 10.10 -17.22
CA VAL A 22 -2.89 11.19 -17.77
C VAL A 22 -2.72 12.48 -16.96
N ARG A 23 -3.55 13.49 -17.22
CA ARG A 23 -3.64 14.72 -16.40
C ARG A 23 -4.91 14.67 -15.53
N PRO A 24 -4.94 13.84 -14.47
CA PRO A 24 -6.13 13.68 -13.64
C PRO A 24 -6.40 14.95 -12.85
N SER A 25 -7.66 15.14 -12.48
CA SER A 25 -8.09 16.18 -11.56
C SER A 25 -7.56 15.90 -10.14
N PRO A 26 -7.46 16.94 -9.29
CA PRO A 26 -7.10 16.76 -7.88
C PRO A 26 -8.05 15.82 -7.13
N THR A 27 -9.34 15.84 -7.47
CA THR A 27 -10.36 14.99 -6.85
C THR A 27 -10.14 13.52 -7.20
N GLU A 28 -9.91 13.18 -8.46
CA GLU A 28 -9.63 11.79 -8.87
C GLU A 28 -8.38 11.23 -8.17
N LEU A 29 -7.35 12.07 -7.99
CA LEU A 29 -6.15 11.70 -7.24
C LEU A 29 -6.44 11.47 -5.75
N ALA A 30 -7.32 12.28 -5.15
CA ALA A 30 -7.72 12.11 -3.76
C ALA A 30 -8.54 10.82 -3.55
N GLU A 31 -9.51 10.56 -4.41
CA GLU A 31 -10.37 9.38 -4.31
C GLU A 31 -9.58 8.07 -4.45
N VAL A 32 -8.67 8.01 -5.43
CA VAL A 32 -7.82 6.82 -5.58
C VAL A 32 -6.82 6.70 -4.42
N ALA A 33 -6.30 7.81 -3.89
CA ALA A 33 -5.41 7.80 -2.73
C ALA A 33 -6.12 7.24 -1.49
N ASP A 34 -7.36 7.66 -1.23
CA ASP A 34 -8.13 7.20 -0.08
C ASP A 34 -8.47 5.70 -0.19
N ARG A 35 -8.81 5.22 -1.39
CA ARG A 35 -8.97 3.77 -1.63
C ARG A 35 -7.68 3.00 -1.37
N LEU A 36 -6.54 3.49 -1.88
CA LEU A 36 -5.24 2.86 -1.64
C LEU A 36 -4.88 2.86 -0.14
N ARG A 37 -5.12 3.95 0.59
CA ARG A 37 -4.91 4.02 2.04
C ARG A 37 -5.75 3.00 2.80
N ALA A 38 -7.04 2.89 2.48
CA ALA A 38 -7.92 1.89 3.09
C ALA A 38 -7.44 0.45 2.83
N HIS A 39 -6.92 0.18 1.64
CA HIS A 39 -6.31 -1.11 1.31
C HIS A 39 -5.00 -1.38 2.06
N ILE A 40 -4.15 -0.36 2.23
CA ILE A 40 -2.95 -0.45 3.07
C ILE A 40 -3.35 -0.80 4.51
N ASP A 41 -4.34 -0.11 5.08
CA ASP A 41 -4.80 -0.37 6.46
C ASP A 41 -5.36 -1.78 6.64
N ALA A 42 -5.99 -2.36 5.61
CA ALA A 42 -6.46 -3.73 5.63
C ALA A 42 -5.32 -4.77 5.59
N LEU A 43 -4.21 -4.47 4.90
CA LEU A 43 -3.08 -5.41 4.73
C LEU A 43 -2.01 -5.26 5.82
N LEU A 44 -1.91 -4.10 6.45
CA LEU A 44 -0.84 -3.80 7.39
C LEU A 44 -0.78 -4.74 8.61
N PRO A 45 -1.90 -5.16 9.25
CA PRO A 45 -1.85 -6.07 10.39
C PRO A 45 -1.09 -7.37 10.08
N ALA A 46 -1.38 -8.00 8.93
CA ALA A 46 -0.69 -9.22 8.51
C ALA A 46 0.81 -9.00 8.28
N ALA A 47 1.19 -7.83 7.73
CA ALA A 47 2.58 -7.47 7.53
C ALA A 47 3.33 -7.22 8.85
N GLU A 48 2.66 -6.65 9.85
CA GLU A 48 3.20 -6.45 11.21
C GLU A 48 3.38 -7.77 11.95
N GLU A 49 2.42 -8.70 11.83
CA GLU A 49 2.52 -10.03 12.40
C GLU A 49 3.71 -10.81 11.81
N ASP A 50 3.89 -10.76 10.49
CA ASP A 50 5.03 -11.35 9.79
C ASP A 50 6.37 -10.74 10.26
N ALA A 51 6.45 -9.40 10.32
CA ALA A 51 7.63 -8.72 10.84
C ALA A 51 7.91 -9.06 12.31
N GLY A 52 6.87 -9.32 13.11
CA GLY A 52 6.98 -9.74 14.51
C GLY A 52 7.57 -11.14 14.70
N ARG A 53 7.53 -12.00 13.67
CA ARG A 53 8.11 -13.36 13.67
C ARG A 53 9.60 -13.37 13.31
N LEU A 54 10.11 -12.31 12.69
CA LEU A 54 11.53 -12.19 12.35
C LEU A 54 12.38 -11.97 13.60
N TRP A 55 13.63 -12.45 13.56
CA TRP A 55 14.58 -12.25 14.66
C TRP A 55 14.89 -10.76 14.83
N ARG A 56 14.52 -10.21 15.99
CA ARG A 56 14.76 -8.80 16.34
C ARG A 56 16.25 -8.49 16.31
N GLY A 57 16.62 -7.44 15.59
CA GLY A 57 18.02 -7.02 15.38
C GLY A 57 18.70 -7.65 14.15
N GLY A 58 18.06 -8.62 13.49
CA GLY A 58 18.52 -9.12 12.20
C GLY A 58 18.27 -8.13 11.06
N VAL A 59 19.07 -8.22 9.99
CA VAL A 59 18.98 -7.33 8.82
C VAL A 59 17.58 -7.38 8.18
N ASP A 60 16.98 -8.57 8.10
CA ASP A 60 15.62 -8.75 7.58
C ASP A 60 14.57 -8.02 8.44
N TRP A 61 14.70 -8.10 9.77
CA TRP A 61 13.79 -7.43 10.69
C TRP A 61 13.93 -5.90 10.59
N ILE A 62 15.16 -5.37 10.57
CA ILE A 62 15.41 -3.93 10.43
C ILE A 62 14.85 -3.41 9.10
N SER A 63 15.12 -4.13 8.01
CA SER A 63 14.64 -3.76 6.68
C SER A 63 13.11 -3.79 6.60
N ARG A 64 12.49 -4.83 7.17
CA ARG A 64 11.02 -4.98 7.19
C ARG A 64 10.36 -3.88 8.01
N ARG A 65 10.85 -3.62 9.22
CA ARG A 65 10.34 -2.56 10.10
C ARG A 65 10.48 -1.18 9.46
N GLY A 66 11.65 -0.86 8.92
CA GLY A 66 11.87 0.42 8.24
C GLY A 66 10.94 0.62 7.04
N HIS A 67 10.65 -0.44 6.29
CA HIS A 67 9.68 -0.38 5.20
C HIS A 67 8.26 -0.13 5.73
N LEU A 68 7.82 -0.85 6.76
CA LEU A 68 6.49 -0.69 7.36
C LEU A 68 6.30 0.70 8.00
N ASP A 69 7.32 1.22 8.68
CA ASP A 69 7.28 2.58 9.24
C ASP A 69 7.13 3.63 8.12
N ARG A 70 7.81 3.43 6.98
CA ARG A 70 7.64 4.32 5.82
C ARG A 70 6.23 4.26 5.21
N ILE A 71 5.63 3.07 5.15
CA ILE A 71 4.23 2.90 4.71
C ILE A 71 3.29 3.63 5.67
N ARG A 72 3.51 3.48 6.99
CA ARG A 72 2.72 4.15 8.05
C ARG A 72 2.76 5.68 7.91
N ASP A 73 3.94 6.24 7.68
CA ASP A 73 4.09 7.68 7.50
C ASP A 73 3.39 8.17 6.23
N ARG A 74 3.53 7.44 5.12
CA ARG A 74 2.92 7.81 3.84
C ARG A 74 1.41 7.71 3.83
N ARG A 75 0.81 6.71 4.49
CA ARG A 75 -0.66 6.59 4.54
C ARG A 75 -1.32 7.78 5.24
N HIS A 76 -0.66 8.37 6.24
CA HIS A 76 -1.18 9.50 7.00
C HIS A 76 -0.81 10.85 6.38
N SER A 77 0.11 10.87 5.42
CA SER A 77 0.53 12.11 4.76
C SER A 77 -0.56 12.58 3.79
N ASP A 78 -0.91 13.86 3.87
CA ASP A 78 -1.77 14.52 2.88
C ASP A 78 -1.17 14.45 1.48
N LEU A 79 -2.04 14.53 0.45
CA LEU A 79 -1.55 14.71 -0.91
C LEU A 79 -0.83 16.05 -1.00
N ALA A 80 0.46 15.98 -1.37
CA ALA A 80 1.30 17.16 -1.47
C ALA A 80 0.73 18.20 -2.45
N VAL A 81 0.93 19.48 -2.13
CA VAL A 81 0.42 20.60 -2.93
C VAL A 81 1.06 20.60 -4.31
N GLY A 82 0.21 20.50 -5.34
CA GLY A 82 0.60 20.59 -6.75
C GLY A 82 0.48 19.26 -7.51
N PRO A 83 0.15 19.32 -8.82
CA PRO A 83 -0.28 18.15 -9.59
C PRO A 83 0.81 17.08 -9.74
N ARG A 84 2.08 17.46 -9.77
CA ARG A 84 3.20 16.51 -9.85
C ARG A 84 3.41 15.79 -8.52
N ALA A 85 3.38 16.54 -7.42
CA ALA A 85 3.62 16.00 -6.08
C ALA A 85 2.48 15.06 -5.66
N ALA A 86 1.23 15.43 -5.96
CA ALA A 86 0.06 14.56 -5.75
C ALA A 86 0.15 13.23 -6.54
N ARG A 87 0.59 13.27 -7.81
CA ARG A 87 0.80 12.04 -8.59
C ARG A 87 1.91 11.16 -8.03
N LEU A 88 2.99 11.75 -7.53
CA LEU A 88 4.07 11.00 -6.89
C LEU A 88 3.56 10.33 -5.60
N ALA A 89 2.79 11.05 -4.79
CA ALA A 89 2.18 10.48 -3.58
C ALA A 89 1.25 9.29 -3.91
N VAL A 90 0.41 9.41 -4.95
CA VAL A 90 -0.43 8.30 -5.44
C VAL A 90 0.42 7.14 -5.97
N ALA A 91 1.51 7.42 -6.70
CA ALA A 91 2.40 6.38 -7.22
C ALA A 91 3.13 5.62 -6.10
N ASP A 92 3.51 6.30 -5.01
CA ASP A 92 4.10 5.69 -3.82
C ASP A 92 3.08 4.82 -3.08
N LEU A 93 1.85 5.32 -2.83
CA LEU A 93 0.77 4.53 -2.23
C LEU A 93 0.45 3.29 -3.07
N ARG A 94 0.42 3.42 -4.39
CA ARG A 94 0.23 2.29 -5.32
C ARG A 94 1.33 1.25 -5.14
N ARG A 95 2.60 1.67 -5.08
CA ARG A 95 3.74 0.75 -4.89
C ARG A 95 3.70 0.07 -3.52
N ASP A 96 3.31 0.79 -2.48
CA ASP A 96 3.14 0.25 -1.13
C ASP A 96 2.02 -0.83 -1.12
N CYS A 97 0.88 -0.56 -1.78
CA CYS A 97 -0.20 -1.54 -2.01
C CYS A 97 0.26 -2.77 -2.80
N GLU A 98 1.03 -2.58 -3.89
CA GLU A 98 1.59 -3.68 -4.69
C GLU A 98 2.45 -4.60 -3.82
N TRP A 99 3.40 -4.02 -3.08
CA TRP A 99 4.31 -4.77 -2.21
C TRP A 99 3.57 -5.55 -1.12
N LEU A 100 2.56 -4.94 -0.50
CA LEU A 100 1.72 -5.57 0.51
C LEU A 100 0.87 -6.70 -0.10
N LEU A 101 0.25 -6.47 -1.26
CA LEU A 101 -0.61 -7.46 -1.91
C LEU A 101 0.19 -8.70 -2.36
N GLU A 102 1.39 -8.50 -2.91
CA GLU A 102 2.26 -9.60 -3.34
C GLU A 102 2.66 -10.53 -2.17
N ARG A 103 2.79 -9.98 -0.96
CA ARG A 103 3.27 -10.69 0.22
C ARG A 103 2.16 -11.19 1.14
N TYR A 104 1.07 -10.43 1.24
CA TYR A 104 0.02 -10.61 2.24
C TYR A 104 -1.39 -10.66 1.63
N GLY A 105 -1.51 -10.55 0.30
CA GLY A 105 -2.77 -10.63 -0.42
C GLY A 105 -3.40 -12.03 -0.51
N ARG A 106 -2.67 -13.06 -0.08
CA ARG A 106 -3.22 -14.40 0.13
C ARG A 106 -3.66 -14.54 1.59
N ALA A 107 -4.90 -14.18 1.86
CA ALA A 107 -5.57 -14.54 3.09
C ALA A 107 -6.45 -15.79 2.88
N ASP A 108 -5.80 -16.91 2.60
CA ASP A 108 -6.16 -18.21 3.18
C ASP A 108 -4.83 -18.93 3.46
N GLY A 109 -4.66 -19.38 4.70
CA GLY A 109 -3.40 -19.90 5.19
C GLY A 109 -3.02 -21.20 4.50
N GLU A 110 -1.78 -21.26 4.02
CA GLU A 110 -1.09 -22.52 3.83
C GLU A 110 0.29 -22.32 4.47
N ALA A 111 0.53 -23.10 5.53
CA ALA A 111 1.84 -23.24 6.14
C ALA A 111 2.82 -23.81 5.10
N GLY A 112 4.01 -23.21 5.03
CA GLY A 112 5.19 -23.77 4.37
C GLY A 112 6.38 -23.54 5.27
#